data_AF-A0A7W0MWT3-F1
#
_entry.id   AF-A0A7W0MWT3-F1
#
_cell.length_a   1.000
_cell.length_b   1.000
_cell.length_c   1.000
_cell.angle_alpha   90.00
_cell.angle_beta   90.00
_cell.angle_gamma   90.00
#
_symmetry.space_group_name_H-M   'P 1'
#
loop_
_entity.id
_entity.type
_entity.pdbx_description
1 polymer ?
#
loop_
_entity_poly.entity_id
_entity_poly.type
_entity_poly.pdbx_seq_one_letter_code
_entity_poly.pdbx_strand_id
1 'polypeptide(L)'
;SYGHGTGEARDSVAEANNEGDVGTCPDCQVMHLRVGDSFIADVNDFAQAVLFGTDTGATLIQSALGTLNNSRFAQEAIDYAYRRGAVLVAAVGNADGAPSRPWPFASYPAALPHVIGVSALARDGSVPSFSDRDKILNDIAAPGDDIFSTLPRALTAARPACVNQGYSDCGPDEYRHAQGTSFAAPQVTAAAAVLRAARPDLRAGQVMNLLTRSATDVGPPLRDALTGWGRLDVTAALAAAESYPLPPADAYETNDDAGGRSRRLWGRRRVIVATVDYWDDQTDVYQVRLRPGERLVLSLRGPTGSKLILWQPGTERVEGFSIDLQRRQIVQSRSHRAAERLAYRAPVGGEGWYFVQVKLQEPGSGPYRLEFSKS
;
A
#
# COMPACT_ATOMS: atom_id res chain seq x y z
N SER A 1 4.45 -29.61 1.43
CA SER A 1 4.83 -28.35 0.75
C SER A 1 3.64 -27.92 -0.06
N TYR A 2 3.12 -26.71 0.16
CA TYR A 2 1.87 -26.25 -0.45
C TYR A 2 2.05 -25.81 -1.91
N GLY A 3 3.28 -25.47 -2.35
CA GLY A 3 3.61 -25.19 -3.76
C GLY A 3 3.29 -23.79 -4.25
N HIS A 4 2.28 -23.15 -3.67
CA HIS A 4 1.84 -21.80 -3.98
C HIS A 4 2.98 -20.75 -4.08
N GLY A 5 3.79 -20.58 -3.02
CA GLY A 5 4.90 -19.62 -3.05
C GLY A 5 6.02 -19.93 -4.07
N THR A 6 6.13 -21.17 -4.56
CA THR A 6 7.03 -21.49 -5.69
C THR A 6 6.49 -20.94 -6.99
N GLY A 7 5.17 -20.98 -7.18
CA GLY A 7 4.53 -20.42 -8.36
C GLY A 7 4.62 -18.90 -8.39
N GLU A 8 4.34 -18.25 -7.26
CA GLU A 8 4.48 -16.80 -7.12
C GLU A 8 5.92 -16.32 -7.38
N ALA A 9 6.91 -17.03 -6.84
CA ALA A 9 8.31 -16.69 -7.06
C ALA A 9 8.67 -16.72 -8.54
N ARG A 10 8.10 -17.65 -9.31
CA ARG A 10 8.33 -17.73 -10.74
C ARG A 10 7.72 -16.55 -11.49
N ASP A 11 6.49 -16.15 -11.17
CA ASP A 11 5.85 -15.01 -11.84
C ASP A 11 6.63 -13.71 -11.61
N SER A 12 7.30 -13.57 -10.46
CA SER A 12 8.23 -12.47 -10.21
C SER A 12 9.60 -12.64 -10.86
N VAL A 13 10.30 -13.75 -10.62
CA VAL A 13 11.75 -13.85 -10.80
C VAL A 13 12.25 -15.09 -11.53
N ALA A 14 11.39 -15.84 -12.24
CA ALA A 14 11.89 -16.96 -13.03
C ALA A 14 12.96 -16.53 -14.04
N GLU A 15 14.06 -17.28 -14.08
CA GLU A 15 15.23 -17.00 -14.90
C GLU A 15 14.90 -17.05 -16.40
N ALA A 16 15.57 -16.21 -17.19
CA ALA A 16 15.54 -16.30 -18.65
C ALA A 16 16.61 -17.30 -19.14
N ASN A 17 16.30 -18.60 -19.19
CA ASN A 17 17.28 -19.66 -19.47
C ASN A 17 16.95 -20.54 -20.70
N ASN A 18 16.09 -20.05 -21.60
CA ASN A 18 15.57 -20.77 -22.79
C ASN A 18 14.72 -22.02 -22.47
N GLU A 19 14.28 -22.20 -21.23
CA GLU A 19 13.33 -23.22 -20.80
C GLU A 19 12.19 -22.58 -20.00
N GLY A 20 10.95 -23.07 -20.20
CA GLY A 20 9.78 -22.50 -19.52
C GLY A 20 9.49 -21.04 -19.91
N ASP A 21 8.71 -20.34 -19.06
CA ASP A 21 8.50 -18.89 -19.21
C ASP A 21 9.35 -18.12 -18.20
N VAL A 22 9.66 -16.87 -18.57
CA VAL A 22 10.43 -15.91 -17.77
C VAL A 22 9.55 -15.19 -16.77
N GLY A 23 10.10 -14.87 -15.60
CA GLY A 23 9.47 -13.97 -14.63
C GLY A 23 9.53 -12.51 -15.10
N THR A 24 8.80 -11.64 -14.40
CA THR A 24 8.78 -10.21 -14.74
C THR A 24 10.13 -9.51 -14.46
N CYS A 25 10.93 -10.02 -13.51
CA CYS A 25 12.29 -9.56 -13.20
C CYS A 25 13.25 -10.75 -13.06
N PRO A 26 13.76 -11.31 -14.17
CA PRO A 26 14.58 -12.54 -14.15
C PRO A 26 15.92 -12.40 -13.42
N ASP A 27 16.48 -11.20 -13.33
CA ASP A 27 17.74 -10.92 -12.63
C ASP A 27 17.55 -10.49 -11.16
N CYS A 28 16.30 -10.43 -10.69
CA CYS A 28 16.02 -10.07 -9.30
C CYS A 28 16.37 -11.20 -8.34
N GLN A 29 16.95 -10.85 -7.20
CA GLN A 29 17.17 -11.80 -6.10
C GLN A 29 15.90 -11.94 -5.26
N VAL A 30 15.61 -13.17 -4.80
CA VAL A 30 14.45 -13.48 -3.96
C VAL A 30 14.88 -14.06 -2.62
N MET A 31 14.14 -13.69 -1.57
CA MET A 31 14.26 -14.25 -0.23
C MET A 31 12.91 -14.83 0.17
N HIS A 32 12.85 -16.15 0.36
CA HIS A 32 11.61 -16.83 0.74
C HIS A 32 11.41 -16.82 2.25
N LEU A 33 10.34 -16.19 2.72
CA LEU A 33 9.92 -16.18 4.12
C LEU A 33 8.56 -16.89 4.24
N ARG A 34 8.57 -18.08 4.82
CA ARG A 34 7.34 -18.87 5.02
C ARG A 34 6.65 -18.42 6.30
N VAL A 35 5.44 -17.89 6.17
CA VAL A 35 4.62 -17.37 7.30
C VAL A 35 3.40 -18.21 7.62
N GLY A 36 3.22 -19.35 6.93
CA GLY A 36 2.10 -20.24 7.15
C GLY A 36 2.14 -21.49 6.26
N ASP A 37 1.18 -22.37 6.50
CA ASP A 37 0.99 -23.65 5.79
C ASP A 37 -0.35 -23.67 5.01
N SER A 38 -0.88 -22.48 4.74
CA SER A 38 -2.21 -22.19 4.17
C SER A 38 -2.12 -20.92 3.32
N PHE A 39 -3.09 -20.70 2.42
CA PHE A 39 -3.26 -19.43 1.69
C PHE A 39 -3.65 -18.25 2.60
N ILE A 40 -4.00 -18.55 3.85
CA ILE A 40 -4.36 -17.58 4.87
C ILE A 40 -3.41 -17.74 6.07
N ALA A 41 -2.78 -16.63 6.49
CA ALA A 41 -1.83 -16.57 7.60
C ALA A 41 -2.34 -15.74 8.80
N ASP A 42 -1.63 -15.80 9.93
CA ASP A 42 -1.76 -14.80 10.99
C ASP A 42 -1.01 -13.53 10.58
N VAL A 43 -1.65 -12.37 10.75
CA VAL A 43 -1.06 -11.09 10.34
C VAL A 43 0.20 -10.73 11.13
N ASN A 44 0.39 -11.27 12.34
CA ASN A 44 1.60 -11.04 13.12
C ASN A 44 2.78 -11.88 12.62
N ASP A 45 2.53 -13.08 12.07
CA ASP A 45 3.58 -13.89 11.44
C ASP A 45 4.05 -13.19 10.14
N PHE A 46 3.10 -12.65 9.36
CA PHE A 46 3.41 -11.75 8.25
C PHE A 46 4.25 -10.55 8.73
N ALA A 47 3.83 -9.86 9.78
CA ALA A 47 4.54 -8.70 10.31
C ALA A 47 5.99 -9.03 10.74
N GLN A 48 6.22 -10.18 11.38
CA GLN A 48 7.56 -10.64 11.73
C GLN A 48 8.43 -10.88 10.49
N ALA A 49 7.87 -11.49 9.44
CA ALA A 49 8.57 -11.68 8.17
C ALA A 49 8.90 -10.35 7.48
N VAL A 50 7.99 -9.37 7.52
CA VAL A 50 8.26 -8.01 7.00
C VAL A 50 9.46 -7.39 7.70
N LEU A 51 9.51 -7.46 9.03
CA LEU A 51 10.64 -6.94 9.82
C LEU A 51 11.94 -7.66 9.48
N PHE A 52 11.94 -8.99 9.52
CA PHE A 52 13.11 -9.80 9.19
C PHE A 52 13.61 -9.53 7.77
N GLY A 53 12.69 -9.47 6.80
CA GLY A 53 13.02 -9.23 5.41
C GLY A 53 13.63 -7.85 5.20
N THR A 54 13.03 -6.83 5.79
CA THR A 54 13.54 -5.45 5.75
C THR A 54 14.93 -5.35 6.38
N ASP A 55 15.14 -5.95 7.55
CA ASP A 55 16.44 -5.93 8.24
C ASP A 55 17.52 -6.72 7.51
N THR A 56 17.11 -7.72 6.72
CA THR A 56 18.00 -8.50 5.84
C THR A 56 18.28 -7.79 4.51
N GLY A 57 17.65 -6.64 4.26
CA GLY A 57 17.92 -5.80 3.09
C GLY A 57 16.93 -5.96 1.93
N ALA A 58 15.77 -6.58 2.16
CA ALA A 58 14.70 -6.59 1.16
C ALA A 58 14.25 -5.15 0.86
N THR A 59 14.23 -4.81 -0.42
CA THR A 59 13.77 -3.50 -0.91
C THR A 59 12.34 -3.53 -1.44
N LEU A 60 11.79 -4.73 -1.62
CA LEU A 60 10.42 -5.02 -2.05
C LEU A 60 9.89 -6.14 -1.13
N ILE A 61 8.63 -6.04 -0.74
CA ILE A 61 7.91 -7.07 0.02
C ILE A 61 6.69 -7.50 -0.79
N GLN A 62 6.66 -8.79 -1.15
CA GLN A 62 5.53 -9.44 -1.80
C GLN A 62 4.67 -10.18 -0.78
N SER A 63 3.37 -9.93 -0.79
CA SER A 63 2.40 -10.69 -0.01
C SER A 63 1.27 -11.19 -0.90
N ALA A 64 1.42 -12.41 -1.43
CA ALA A 64 0.38 -13.04 -2.22
C ALA A 64 -0.51 -13.99 -1.37
N LEU A 65 -0.72 -13.63 -0.10
CA LEU A 65 -1.61 -14.29 0.85
C LEU A 65 -2.59 -13.30 1.48
N GLY A 66 -3.66 -13.82 2.08
CA GLY A 66 -4.55 -13.06 2.96
C GLY A 66 -4.30 -13.36 4.44
N THR A 67 -4.81 -12.53 5.35
CA THR A 67 -4.74 -12.78 6.80
C THR A 67 -6.11 -12.80 7.47
N LEU A 68 -6.24 -13.60 8.53
CA LEU A 68 -7.50 -13.75 9.29
C LEU A 68 -7.85 -12.53 10.15
N ASN A 69 -6.86 -11.69 10.43
CA ASN A 69 -6.90 -10.61 11.40
C ASN A 69 -6.13 -9.38 10.90
N ASN A 70 -6.30 -8.28 11.63
CA ASN A 70 -5.48 -7.08 11.53
C ASN A 70 -4.97 -6.76 12.94
N SER A 71 -3.72 -6.32 13.05
CA SER A 71 -3.11 -5.93 14.31
C SER A 71 -2.36 -4.61 14.16
N ARG A 72 -2.25 -3.88 15.27
CA ARG A 72 -1.39 -2.67 15.31
C ARG A 72 0.06 -3.01 14.96
N PHE A 73 0.54 -4.19 15.36
CA PHE A 73 1.89 -4.63 15.08
C PHE A 73 2.14 -4.81 13.57
N ALA A 74 1.17 -5.32 12.82
CA ALA A 74 1.26 -5.43 11.37
C ALA A 74 1.40 -4.07 10.70
N GLN A 75 0.58 -3.08 11.08
CA GLN A 75 0.76 -1.71 10.56
C GLN A 75 2.15 -1.15 10.90
N GLU A 76 2.61 -1.33 12.15
CA GLU A 76 3.92 -0.81 12.56
C GLU A 76 5.10 -1.47 11.80
N ALA A 77 4.98 -2.75 11.45
CA ALA A 77 5.95 -3.46 10.63
C ALA A 77 5.97 -2.94 9.17
N ILE A 78 4.80 -2.68 8.58
CA ILE A 78 4.68 -2.07 7.25
C ILE A 78 5.24 -0.66 7.26
N ASP A 79 4.85 0.16 8.23
CA ASP A 79 5.37 1.51 8.40
C ASP A 79 6.89 1.52 8.56
N TYR A 80 7.45 0.52 9.27
CA TYR A 80 8.89 0.32 9.40
C TYR A 80 9.55 0.02 8.06
N ALA A 81 9.03 -0.96 7.32
CA ALA A 81 9.53 -1.33 5.99
C ALA A 81 9.47 -0.14 5.02
N TYR A 82 8.34 0.57 4.97
CA TYR A 82 8.16 1.74 4.11
C TYR A 82 9.16 2.87 4.42
N ARG A 83 9.36 3.21 5.71
CA ARG A 83 10.37 4.21 6.12
C ARG A 83 11.82 3.80 5.82
N ARG A 84 12.10 2.49 5.77
CA ARG A 84 13.38 1.94 5.30
C ARG A 84 13.49 1.91 3.77
N GLY A 85 12.45 2.40 3.10
CA GLY A 85 12.38 2.52 1.66
C GLY A 85 11.97 1.22 0.98
N ALA A 86 11.30 0.27 1.65
CA ALA A 86 10.73 -0.88 0.98
C ALA A 86 9.38 -0.54 0.31
N VAL A 87 9.08 -1.13 -0.84
CA VAL A 87 7.73 -1.09 -1.44
C VAL A 87 7.00 -2.36 -1.05
N LEU A 88 5.76 -2.25 -0.59
CA LEU A 88 4.93 -3.39 -0.22
C LEU A 88 3.81 -3.57 -1.24
N VAL A 89 3.62 -4.80 -1.68
CA VAL A 89 2.61 -5.17 -2.67
C VAL A 89 1.89 -6.41 -2.17
N ALA A 90 0.55 -6.38 -2.19
CA ALA A 90 -0.26 -7.47 -1.69
C ALA A 90 -1.45 -7.79 -2.60
N ALA A 91 -1.83 -9.06 -2.62
CA ALA A 91 -3.05 -9.51 -3.28
C ALA A 91 -4.29 -8.96 -2.54
N VAL A 92 -5.30 -8.46 -3.28
CA VAL A 92 -6.55 -7.96 -2.66
C VAL A 92 -7.44 -9.07 -2.11
N GLY A 93 -7.20 -10.33 -2.48
CA GLY A 93 -7.96 -11.48 -2.00
C GLY A 93 -8.90 -12.08 -3.04
N ASN A 94 -9.43 -13.26 -2.72
CA ASN A 94 -10.32 -14.05 -3.57
C ASN A 94 -11.65 -14.33 -2.83
N ALA A 95 -12.75 -13.76 -3.31
CA ALA A 95 -14.09 -13.81 -2.71
C ALA A 95 -14.72 -15.21 -2.64
N ASP A 96 -14.25 -16.15 -3.46
CA ASP A 96 -14.69 -17.55 -3.46
C ASP A 96 -14.01 -18.42 -2.38
N GLY A 97 -12.92 -17.91 -1.78
CA GLY A 97 -12.17 -18.57 -0.71
C GLY A 97 -12.44 -18.02 0.70
N ALA A 98 -13.32 -17.03 0.86
CA ALA A 98 -13.51 -16.27 2.11
C ALA A 98 -14.99 -16.16 2.57
N PRO A 99 -15.25 -15.85 3.86
CA PRO A 99 -16.61 -15.65 4.37
C PRO A 99 -17.33 -14.48 3.68
N SER A 100 -18.64 -14.54 3.47
CA SER A 100 -19.40 -13.52 2.71
C SER A 100 -19.51 -12.12 3.34
N ARG A 101 -18.91 -11.88 4.52
CA ARG A 101 -18.79 -10.57 5.18
C ARG A 101 -17.53 -10.54 6.05
N PRO A 102 -16.74 -9.43 6.08
CA PRO A 102 -16.98 -8.18 5.36
C PRO A 102 -16.67 -8.25 3.86
N TRP A 103 -16.08 -9.33 3.34
CA TRP A 103 -15.83 -9.58 1.90
C TRP A 103 -17.08 -9.32 1.06
N PRO A 104 -16.98 -8.64 -0.10
CA PRO A 104 -15.87 -8.68 -1.06
C PRO A 104 -15.03 -7.39 -1.13
N PHE A 105 -14.51 -6.89 0.01
CA PHE A 105 -13.54 -5.77 0.06
C PHE A 105 -12.10 -6.29 0.06
N ALA A 106 -11.06 -5.46 0.07
CA ALA A 106 -9.68 -5.93 0.04
C ALA A 106 -9.21 -6.62 1.36
N SER A 107 -8.39 -7.66 1.21
CA SER A 107 -7.70 -8.47 2.25
C SER A 107 -6.60 -7.73 2.94
N TYR A 108 -6.39 -8.05 4.21
CA TYR A 108 -5.14 -7.72 4.87
C TYR A 108 -4.04 -8.67 4.35
N PRO A 109 -2.85 -8.16 4.01
CA PRO A 109 -2.36 -6.81 4.27
C PRO A 109 -2.62 -5.75 3.18
N ALA A 110 -3.25 -6.07 2.04
CA ALA A 110 -3.59 -5.06 1.01
C ALA A 110 -4.46 -3.91 1.54
N ALA A 111 -5.29 -4.17 2.56
CA ALA A 111 -6.10 -3.17 3.23
C ALA A 111 -5.35 -2.30 4.27
N LEU A 112 -4.02 -2.37 4.33
CA LEU A 112 -3.20 -1.53 5.20
C LEU A 112 -2.61 -0.35 4.40
N PRO A 113 -2.58 0.87 4.97
CA PRO A 113 -1.81 1.98 4.42
C PRO A 113 -0.39 1.56 4.04
N HIS A 114 0.13 2.19 2.98
CA HIS A 114 1.46 1.92 2.41
C HIS A 114 1.63 0.55 1.73
N VAL A 115 0.54 -0.10 1.32
CA VAL A 115 0.55 -1.35 0.54
C VAL A 115 -0.18 -1.15 -0.77
N ILE A 116 0.42 -1.59 -1.88
CA ILE A 116 -0.29 -1.65 -3.17
C ILE A 116 -1.19 -2.90 -3.17
N GLY A 117 -2.51 -2.72 -3.22
CA GLY A 117 -3.49 -3.77 -3.43
C GLY A 117 -3.63 -4.15 -4.91
N VAL A 118 -3.40 -5.43 -5.23
CA VAL A 118 -3.41 -5.94 -6.61
C VAL A 118 -4.61 -6.86 -6.89
N SER A 119 -5.44 -6.45 -7.86
CA SER A 119 -6.54 -7.23 -8.43
C SER A 119 -6.10 -8.16 -9.56
N ALA A 120 -6.92 -9.18 -9.85
CA ALA A 120 -6.66 -10.12 -10.93
C ALA A 120 -7.37 -9.73 -12.24
N LEU A 121 -6.72 -10.01 -13.36
CA LEU A 121 -7.29 -9.95 -14.71
C LEU A 121 -7.23 -11.33 -15.36
N ALA A 122 -8.27 -11.65 -16.13
CA ALA A 122 -8.29 -12.76 -17.07
C ALA A 122 -7.62 -12.37 -18.39
N ARG A 123 -7.34 -13.38 -19.22
CA ARG A 123 -6.68 -13.23 -20.52
C ARG A 123 -7.42 -12.28 -21.47
N ASP A 124 -8.74 -12.19 -21.35
CA ASP A 124 -9.58 -11.29 -22.15
C ASP A 124 -9.64 -9.85 -21.59
N GLY A 125 -8.93 -9.57 -20.49
CA GLY A 125 -8.92 -8.28 -19.80
C GLY A 125 -10.10 -8.07 -18.86
N SER A 126 -10.98 -9.06 -18.68
CA SER A 126 -12.04 -9.00 -17.68
C SER A 126 -11.49 -9.24 -16.27
N VAL A 127 -12.23 -8.77 -15.26
CA VAL A 127 -11.92 -9.03 -13.85
C VAL A 127 -12.70 -10.26 -13.41
N PRO A 128 -12.02 -11.38 -13.04
CA PRO A 128 -12.69 -12.59 -12.59
C PRO A 128 -13.60 -12.34 -11.39
N SER A 129 -14.67 -13.13 -11.26
CA SER A 129 -15.63 -12.97 -10.15
C SER A 129 -15.03 -13.23 -8.76
N PHE A 130 -13.93 -13.99 -8.70
CA PHE A 130 -13.23 -14.22 -7.45
C PHE A 130 -12.45 -12.99 -6.99
N SER A 131 -12.00 -12.08 -7.87
CA SER A 131 -11.18 -10.94 -7.43
C SER A 131 -12.00 -10.03 -6.53
N ASP A 132 -11.50 -9.77 -5.32
CA ASP A 132 -12.15 -8.84 -4.39
C ASP A 132 -12.25 -7.43 -4.97
N ARG A 133 -13.24 -6.66 -4.51
CA ARG A 133 -13.65 -5.37 -5.09
C ARG A 133 -13.70 -4.28 -4.04
N ASP A 134 -12.76 -3.37 -4.07
CA ASP A 134 -12.71 -2.23 -3.16
C ASP A 134 -12.47 -0.92 -3.93
N LYS A 135 -13.29 0.09 -3.67
CA LYS A 135 -13.15 1.41 -4.31
C LYS A 135 -11.90 2.15 -3.87
N ILE A 136 -11.42 1.86 -2.66
CA ILE A 136 -10.29 2.54 -2.03
C ILE A 136 -9.03 1.71 -2.17
N LEU A 137 -9.10 0.39 -1.90
CA LEU A 137 -7.94 -0.46 -1.62
C LEU A 137 -7.51 -1.38 -2.78
N ASN A 138 -8.23 -1.35 -3.91
CA ASN A 138 -7.76 -1.99 -5.13
C ASN A 138 -6.98 -0.96 -5.93
N ASP A 139 -5.66 -1.05 -6.00
CA ASP A 139 -4.80 0.00 -6.56
C ASP A 139 -4.49 -0.18 -8.02
N ILE A 140 -4.22 -1.43 -8.41
CA ILE A 140 -3.81 -1.80 -9.76
C ILE A 140 -4.23 -3.23 -10.05
N ALA A 141 -4.34 -3.59 -11.31
CA ALA A 141 -4.67 -4.95 -11.73
C ALA A 141 -3.53 -5.56 -12.56
N ALA A 142 -3.33 -6.87 -12.42
CA ALA A 142 -2.40 -7.64 -13.24
C ALA A 142 -3.00 -9.02 -13.57
N PRO A 143 -2.48 -9.73 -14.59
CA PRO A 143 -2.92 -11.09 -14.90
C PRO A 143 -2.92 -12.00 -13.67
N GLY A 144 -4.04 -12.67 -13.39
CA GLY A 144 -4.17 -13.54 -12.21
C GLY A 144 -5.12 -14.71 -12.40
N ASP A 145 -5.55 -14.99 -13.62
CA ASP A 145 -6.45 -16.09 -13.95
C ASP A 145 -5.86 -16.95 -15.08
N ASP A 146 -6.01 -18.27 -14.95
CA ASP A 146 -5.39 -19.31 -15.79
C ASP A 146 -3.87 -19.10 -16.00
N ILE A 147 -3.17 -18.89 -14.88
CA ILE A 147 -1.73 -18.65 -14.84
C ILE A 147 -0.99 -19.99 -14.85
N PHE A 148 -0.30 -20.26 -15.95
CA PHE A 148 0.71 -21.32 -15.99
C PHE A 148 1.81 -20.99 -14.99
N SER A 149 2.32 -21.96 -14.21
CA SER A 149 3.25 -21.67 -13.11
C SER A 149 4.20 -22.84 -12.81
N THR A 150 5.20 -22.63 -11.95
CA THR A 150 6.12 -23.67 -11.47
C THR A 150 5.70 -24.19 -10.10
N LEU A 151 5.88 -25.50 -9.90
CA LEU A 151 5.54 -26.19 -8.66
C LEU A 151 6.73 -27.00 -8.14
N PRO A 152 6.79 -27.24 -6.82
CA PRO A 152 7.73 -28.21 -6.27
C PRO A 152 7.57 -29.56 -6.97
N ARG A 153 8.70 -30.15 -7.43
CA ARG A 153 8.71 -31.46 -8.11
C ARG A 153 8.01 -32.57 -7.33
N ALA A 154 8.01 -32.49 -5.99
CA ALA A 154 7.30 -33.44 -5.13
C ALA A 154 5.78 -33.41 -5.36
N LEU A 155 5.18 -32.27 -5.72
CA LEU A 155 3.75 -32.16 -6.02
C LEU A 155 3.41 -32.70 -7.40
N THR A 156 4.30 -32.53 -8.38
CA THR A 156 4.06 -33.04 -9.75
C THR A 156 4.38 -34.53 -9.90
N ALA A 157 5.21 -35.08 -9.01
CA ALA A 157 5.60 -36.50 -9.02
C ALA A 157 4.42 -37.47 -8.85
N ALA A 158 3.28 -37.01 -8.32
CA ALA A 158 2.04 -37.78 -8.27
C ALA A 158 1.50 -38.14 -9.68
N ARG A 159 1.99 -37.49 -10.73
CA ARG A 159 1.63 -37.71 -12.14
C ARG A 159 2.87 -38.09 -12.95
N PRO A 160 3.45 -39.29 -12.77
CA PRO A 160 4.73 -39.66 -13.37
C PRO A 160 4.71 -39.72 -14.91
N ALA A 161 3.52 -39.90 -15.51
CA ALA A 161 3.36 -39.89 -16.97
C ALA A 161 3.32 -38.46 -17.58
N CYS A 162 3.22 -37.43 -16.74
CA CYS A 162 3.20 -36.04 -17.20
C CYS A 162 4.62 -35.56 -17.49
N VAL A 163 4.84 -35.07 -18.71
CA VAL A 163 6.18 -34.73 -19.23
C VAL A 163 6.78 -33.50 -18.52
N ASN A 164 5.96 -32.48 -18.25
CA ASN A 164 6.39 -31.18 -17.72
C ASN A 164 6.51 -31.19 -16.17
N GLN A 165 7.30 -32.11 -15.61
CA GLN A 165 7.50 -32.19 -14.16
C GLN A 165 8.08 -30.88 -13.60
N GLY A 166 7.53 -30.40 -12.48
CA GLY A 166 7.85 -29.10 -11.91
C GLY A 166 6.97 -27.95 -12.42
N TYR A 167 5.99 -28.20 -13.27
CA TYR A 167 5.05 -27.19 -13.77
C TYR A 167 3.59 -27.50 -13.38
N SER A 168 2.76 -26.46 -13.41
CA SER A 168 1.32 -26.48 -13.08
C SER A 168 0.55 -27.56 -13.84
N ASP A 169 0.87 -27.80 -15.11
CA ASP A 169 0.22 -28.82 -15.95
C ASP A 169 0.30 -30.24 -15.35
N CYS A 170 1.39 -30.52 -14.64
CA CYS A 170 1.60 -31.79 -13.95
C CYS A 170 1.18 -31.75 -12.47
N GLY A 171 0.65 -30.62 -12.01
CA GLY A 171 0.20 -30.39 -10.64
C GLY A 171 -1.18 -30.98 -10.32
N PRO A 172 -1.58 -30.91 -9.04
CA PRO A 172 -2.95 -31.19 -8.61
C PRO A 172 -3.94 -30.23 -9.29
N ASP A 173 -5.25 -30.57 -9.29
CA ASP A 173 -6.28 -29.79 -9.99
C ASP A 173 -6.26 -28.29 -9.59
N GLU A 174 -6.01 -28.00 -8.32
CA GLU A 174 -5.94 -26.65 -7.75
C GLU A 174 -4.85 -25.76 -8.38
N TYR A 175 -3.79 -26.32 -8.96
CA TYR A 175 -2.71 -25.55 -9.59
C TYR A 175 -2.69 -25.66 -11.12
N ARG A 176 -3.46 -26.57 -11.74
CA ARG A 176 -3.45 -26.73 -13.20
C ARG A 176 -4.09 -25.55 -13.94
N HIS A 177 -5.12 -24.96 -13.33
CA HIS A 177 -5.76 -23.72 -13.77
C HIS A 177 -5.57 -22.70 -12.65
N ALA A 178 -4.32 -22.35 -12.38
CA ALA A 178 -3.97 -21.53 -11.23
C ALA A 178 -4.62 -20.15 -11.39
N GLN A 179 -5.44 -19.77 -10.42
CA GLN A 179 -6.15 -18.51 -10.41
C GLN A 179 -6.09 -17.90 -9.02
N GLY A 180 -6.04 -16.57 -8.97
CA GLY A 180 -6.02 -15.79 -7.75
C GLY A 180 -5.30 -14.46 -7.92
N THR A 181 -5.71 -13.48 -7.12
CA THR A 181 -4.98 -12.22 -6.96
C THR A 181 -3.55 -12.44 -6.44
N SER A 182 -3.29 -13.59 -5.82
CA SER A 182 -1.96 -14.08 -5.44
C SER A 182 -1.01 -14.34 -6.63
N PHE A 183 -1.50 -14.55 -7.85
CA PHE A 183 -0.67 -14.63 -9.06
C PHE A 183 -0.48 -13.27 -9.75
N ALA A 184 -1.33 -12.29 -9.42
CA ALA A 184 -1.25 -10.93 -9.95
C ALA A 184 -0.24 -10.06 -9.17
N ALA A 185 -0.26 -10.13 -7.82
CA ALA A 185 0.65 -9.35 -6.97
C ALA A 185 2.16 -9.55 -7.25
N PRO A 186 2.64 -10.77 -7.58
CA PRO A 186 4.05 -11.00 -7.90
C PRO A 186 4.55 -10.24 -9.13
N GLN A 187 3.70 -10.04 -10.13
CA GLN A 187 4.04 -9.29 -11.35
C GLN A 187 4.20 -7.79 -11.06
N VAL A 188 3.32 -7.22 -10.23
CA VAL A 188 3.43 -5.82 -9.79
C VAL A 188 4.67 -5.62 -8.89
N THR A 189 4.97 -6.58 -8.01
CA THR A 189 6.17 -6.53 -7.17
C THR A 189 7.44 -6.52 -8.01
N ALA A 190 7.51 -7.37 -9.04
CA ALA A 190 8.65 -7.42 -9.94
C ALA A 190 8.75 -6.18 -10.82
N ALA A 191 7.64 -5.58 -11.25
CA ALA A 191 7.65 -4.28 -11.93
C ALA A 191 8.23 -3.16 -11.04
N ALA A 192 7.90 -3.16 -9.74
CA ALA A 192 8.52 -2.26 -8.77
C ALA A 192 10.05 -2.45 -8.68
N ALA A 193 10.51 -3.70 -8.75
CA ALA A 193 11.93 -4.02 -8.76
C ALA A 193 12.63 -3.56 -10.05
N VAL A 194 12.01 -3.74 -11.22
CA VAL A 194 12.50 -3.23 -12.51
C VAL A 194 12.63 -1.69 -12.49
N LEU A 195 11.63 -0.98 -11.95
CA LEU A 195 11.71 0.48 -11.77
C LEU A 195 12.89 0.90 -10.90
N ARG A 196 13.14 0.17 -9.80
CA ARG A 196 14.28 0.46 -8.90
C ARG A 196 15.62 0.12 -9.53
N ALA A 197 15.69 -0.92 -10.33
CA ALA A 197 16.90 -1.25 -11.08
C ALA A 197 17.24 -0.14 -12.08
N ALA A 198 16.23 0.41 -12.77
CA ALA A 198 16.41 1.55 -13.69
C ALA A 198 16.68 2.89 -12.96
N ARG A 199 16.03 3.11 -11.81
CA ARG A 199 16.09 4.36 -11.04
C ARG A 199 16.22 4.07 -9.53
N PRO A 200 17.45 3.78 -9.05
CA PRO A 200 17.68 3.39 -7.66
C PRO A 200 17.49 4.52 -6.64
N ASP A 201 17.35 5.77 -7.12
CA ASP A 201 17.09 6.95 -6.30
C ASP A 201 15.60 7.15 -5.95
N LEU A 202 14.70 6.38 -6.55
CA LEU A 202 13.26 6.46 -6.28
C LEU A 202 12.93 6.00 -4.85
N ARG A 203 12.13 6.82 -4.16
CA ARG A 203 11.54 6.43 -2.87
C ARG A 203 10.36 5.48 -3.06
N ALA A 204 10.00 4.76 -2.01
CA ALA A 204 8.88 3.82 -2.02
C ALA A 204 7.58 4.45 -2.57
N GLY A 205 7.14 5.58 -2.01
CA GLY A 205 5.95 6.28 -2.51
C GLY A 205 6.03 6.74 -3.97
N GLN A 206 7.22 7.08 -4.47
CA GLN A 206 7.40 7.42 -5.89
C GLN A 206 7.26 6.19 -6.78
N VAL A 207 7.80 5.05 -6.38
CA VAL A 207 7.62 3.77 -7.10
C VAL A 207 6.15 3.39 -7.13
N MET A 208 5.45 3.46 -5.99
CA MET A 208 4.01 3.18 -5.90
C MET A 208 3.22 4.11 -6.83
N ASN A 209 3.49 5.41 -6.78
CA ASN A 209 2.84 6.40 -7.66
C ASN A 209 3.12 6.14 -9.14
N LEU A 210 4.37 5.85 -9.52
CA LEU A 210 4.71 5.58 -10.92
C LEU A 210 3.95 4.36 -11.45
N LEU A 211 3.90 3.25 -10.68
CA LEU A 211 3.16 2.05 -11.08
C LEU A 211 1.67 2.29 -11.23
N THR A 212 1.05 2.95 -10.25
CA THR A 212 -0.41 3.15 -10.26
C THR A 212 -0.82 4.21 -11.27
N ARG A 213 -0.09 5.32 -11.38
CA ARG A 213 -0.46 6.44 -12.28
C ARG A 213 -0.09 6.21 -13.74
N SER A 214 0.76 5.24 -14.04
CA SER A 214 1.05 4.82 -15.41
C SER A 214 0.22 3.63 -15.87
N ALA A 215 -0.66 3.08 -15.03
CA ALA A 215 -1.49 1.95 -15.37
C ALA A 215 -2.39 2.28 -16.58
N THR A 216 -2.64 1.28 -17.43
CA THR A 216 -3.60 1.41 -18.52
C THR A 216 -5.01 1.29 -17.92
N ASP A 217 -5.78 2.37 -17.93
CA ASP A 217 -7.18 2.36 -17.54
C ASP A 217 -7.97 1.29 -18.34
N VAL A 218 -8.54 0.33 -17.63
CA VAL A 218 -9.33 -0.78 -18.19
C VAL A 218 -10.57 -0.97 -17.34
N GLY A 219 -11.69 -1.34 -17.96
CA GLY A 219 -12.96 -1.44 -17.26
C GLY A 219 -13.68 -0.09 -17.16
N PRO A 220 -14.36 0.22 -16.03
CA PRO A 220 -15.00 1.52 -15.84
C PRO A 220 -13.97 2.66 -15.87
N PRO A 221 -14.25 3.79 -16.55
CA PRO A 221 -13.27 4.88 -16.67
C PRO A 221 -12.84 5.46 -15.33
N LEU A 222 -11.58 5.94 -15.30
CA LEU A 222 -10.90 6.45 -14.11
C LEU A 222 -10.70 5.35 -13.07
N ARG A 223 -10.33 5.75 -11.84
CA ARG A 223 -10.17 4.80 -10.76
C ARG A 223 -11.49 4.12 -10.40
N ASP A 224 -11.47 2.79 -10.34
CA ASP A 224 -12.65 1.97 -10.12
C ASP A 224 -12.45 0.88 -9.06
N ALA A 225 -13.53 0.22 -8.63
CA ALA A 225 -13.50 -0.79 -7.57
C ALA A 225 -12.95 -2.16 -8.01
N LEU A 226 -12.78 -2.38 -9.32
CA LEU A 226 -12.36 -3.65 -9.88
C LEU A 226 -10.86 -3.63 -10.12
N THR A 227 -10.36 -2.63 -10.85
CA THR A 227 -8.97 -2.59 -11.31
C THR A 227 -8.14 -1.48 -10.70
N GLY A 228 -8.76 -0.64 -9.86
CA GLY A 228 -8.07 0.51 -9.31
C GLY A 228 -7.76 1.51 -10.40
N TRP A 229 -6.48 1.84 -10.57
CA TRP A 229 -6.00 2.71 -11.65
C TRP A 229 -5.92 2.01 -13.02
N GLY A 230 -6.14 0.69 -13.07
CA GLY A 230 -6.14 -0.09 -14.29
C GLY A 230 -5.09 -1.18 -14.31
N ARG A 231 -4.80 -1.69 -15.50
CA ARG A 231 -3.83 -2.77 -15.74
C ARG A 231 -2.40 -2.24 -15.64
N LEU A 232 -1.54 -2.99 -14.95
CA LEU A 232 -0.09 -2.77 -14.92
C LEU A 232 0.47 -2.56 -16.33
N ASP A 233 1.19 -1.46 -16.50
CA ASP A 233 1.98 -1.15 -17.70
C ASP A 233 3.40 -0.76 -17.30
N VAL A 234 4.30 -1.74 -17.37
CA VAL A 234 5.71 -1.59 -16.98
C VAL A 234 6.44 -0.60 -17.91
N THR A 235 6.05 -0.55 -19.19
CA THR A 235 6.69 0.34 -20.16
C THR A 235 6.34 1.79 -19.88
N ALA A 236 5.05 2.07 -19.63
CA ALA A 236 4.59 3.39 -19.25
C ALA A 236 5.21 3.83 -17.90
N ALA A 237 5.35 2.90 -16.95
CA ALA A 237 5.97 3.19 -15.65
C ALA A 237 7.44 3.60 -15.80
N LEU A 238 8.22 2.87 -16.63
CA LEU A 238 9.61 3.19 -16.92
C LEU A 238 9.75 4.55 -17.63
N ALA A 239 8.91 4.82 -18.63
CA ALA A 239 8.91 6.09 -19.33
C ALA A 239 8.55 7.28 -18.39
N ALA A 240 7.60 7.07 -17.48
CA ALA A 240 7.26 8.06 -16.46
C ALA A 240 8.41 8.26 -15.46
N ALA A 241 9.14 7.21 -15.11
CA ALA A 241 10.30 7.29 -14.23
C ALA A 241 11.47 8.08 -14.85
N GLU A 242 11.57 8.13 -16.18
CA GLU A 242 12.57 8.94 -16.89
C GLU A 242 12.14 10.41 -17.09
N SER A 243 10.85 10.70 -16.90
CA SER A 243 10.28 12.03 -17.11
C SER A 243 10.45 12.92 -15.87
N TYR A 244 10.92 14.15 -16.05
CA TYR A 244 11.05 15.15 -14.99
C TYR A 244 9.97 16.23 -15.07
N PRO A 245 9.46 16.74 -13.92
CA PRO A 245 9.83 16.34 -12.56
C PRO A 245 9.22 14.99 -12.14
N LEU A 246 9.95 14.24 -11.30
CA LEU A 246 9.42 13.04 -10.65
C LEU A 246 8.22 13.37 -9.75
N PRO A 247 7.35 12.39 -9.43
CA PRO A 247 6.35 12.54 -8.38
C PRO A 247 6.99 13.08 -7.10
N PRO A 248 6.37 14.08 -6.43
CA PRO A 248 6.94 14.64 -5.21
C PRO A 248 7.15 13.55 -4.16
N ALA A 249 8.33 13.55 -3.55
CA ALA A 249 8.62 12.68 -2.42
C ALA A 249 8.05 13.29 -1.14
N ASP A 250 7.27 12.50 -0.39
CA ASP A 250 7.01 12.82 1.00
C ASP A 250 8.21 12.43 1.88
N ALA A 251 8.62 13.33 2.78
CA ALA A 251 9.73 13.11 3.70
C ALA A 251 9.26 12.95 5.16
N TYR A 252 7.97 13.08 5.41
CA TYR A 252 7.37 13.01 6.73
C TYR A 252 6.72 11.67 7.00
N GLU A 253 6.38 10.92 5.95
CA GLU A 253 5.78 9.61 6.05
C GLU A 253 6.57 8.63 6.94
N THR A 254 5.93 7.75 7.70
CA THR A 254 4.48 7.39 7.74
C THR A 254 3.73 8.15 8.85
N ASN A 255 3.28 9.38 8.60
CA ASN A 255 2.76 10.25 9.66
C ASN A 255 1.23 10.27 9.73
N ASP A 256 0.59 9.16 9.42
CA ASP A 256 -0.87 9.04 9.21
C ASP A 256 -1.70 9.03 10.49
N ASP A 257 -1.05 9.20 11.65
CA ASP A 257 -1.77 9.17 12.92
C ASP A 257 -1.13 9.98 14.05
N ALA A 258 -1.94 10.22 15.08
CA ALA A 258 -1.51 10.85 16.31
C ALA A 258 -0.58 9.95 17.14
N GLY A 259 -0.20 10.43 18.32
CA GLY A 259 0.74 9.76 19.20
C GLY A 259 2.14 9.65 18.60
N GLY A 260 2.75 8.47 18.72
CA GLY A 260 4.14 8.21 18.35
C GLY A 260 4.45 8.24 16.85
N ARG A 261 3.43 8.13 16.00
CA ARG A 261 3.56 8.14 14.53
C ARG A 261 3.63 9.55 13.95
N SER A 262 3.03 10.52 14.63
CA SER A 262 3.03 11.92 14.19
C SER A 262 4.40 12.60 14.22
N ARG A 263 4.66 13.49 13.26
CA ARG A 263 5.92 14.25 13.20
C ARG A 263 5.94 15.44 14.16
N ARG A 264 6.97 15.52 15.02
CA ARG A 264 7.19 16.68 15.92
C ARG A 264 7.61 17.94 15.16
N LEU A 265 6.84 19.01 15.33
CA LEU A 265 7.18 20.35 14.85
C LEU A 265 7.81 21.18 15.96
N TRP A 266 9.07 21.56 15.76
CA TRP A 266 9.84 22.35 16.71
C TRP A 266 9.91 23.83 16.33
N GLY A 267 9.99 24.70 17.33
CA GLY A 267 10.16 26.14 17.16
C GLY A 267 8.84 26.91 17.11
N ARG A 268 8.93 28.20 16.75
CA ARG A 268 7.77 29.12 16.70
C ARG A 268 7.11 29.19 15.33
N ARG A 269 7.83 28.86 14.24
CA ARG A 269 7.33 28.91 12.86
C ARG A 269 7.93 27.78 12.04
N ARG A 270 7.12 27.13 11.21
CA ARG A 270 7.56 26.13 10.22
C ARG A 270 6.72 26.22 8.95
N VAL A 271 7.34 25.84 7.85
CA VAL A 271 6.69 25.56 6.57
C VAL A 271 7.00 24.11 6.25
N ILE A 272 5.96 23.35 5.92
CA ILE A 272 6.00 21.94 5.58
C ILE A 272 5.48 21.82 4.16
N VAL A 273 6.17 21.03 3.35
CA VAL A 273 5.74 20.65 2.01
C VAL A 273 5.77 19.13 1.97
N ALA A 274 4.63 18.55 1.63
CA ALA A 274 4.31 17.13 1.73
C ALA A 274 3.23 16.81 0.68
N THR A 275 2.83 15.55 0.55
CA THR A 275 1.78 15.08 -0.35
C THR A 275 0.60 14.51 0.42
N VAL A 276 -0.56 14.47 -0.22
CA VAL A 276 -1.67 13.62 0.20
C VAL A 276 -2.28 12.99 -1.04
N ASP A 277 -2.76 11.76 -0.90
CA ASP A 277 -3.51 11.02 -1.91
C ASP A 277 -4.77 10.43 -1.29
N TYR A 278 -5.95 10.78 -1.82
CA TYR A 278 -7.22 10.34 -1.24
C TYR A 278 -7.34 8.82 -1.09
N TRP A 279 -6.68 8.05 -1.96
CA TRP A 279 -6.80 6.60 -2.04
C TRP A 279 -5.79 5.88 -1.15
N ASP A 280 -4.56 6.38 -1.09
CA ASP A 280 -3.43 5.66 -0.49
C ASP A 280 -2.85 6.35 0.76
N ASP A 281 -2.94 7.68 0.83
CA ASP A 281 -2.36 8.55 1.87
C ASP A 281 -3.30 9.76 2.13
N GLN A 282 -4.43 9.47 2.76
CA GLN A 282 -5.47 10.49 2.93
C GLN A 282 -5.14 11.50 4.04
N THR A 283 -4.28 11.12 4.98
CA THR A 283 -4.18 11.75 6.30
C THR A 283 -2.72 11.91 6.69
N ASP A 284 -2.41 13.13 7.12
CA ASP A 284 -1.08 13.53 7.55
C ASP A 284 -1.13 14.22 8.90
N VAL A 285 -0.40 13.72 9.89
CA VAL A 285 -0.48 14.19 11.29
C VAL A 285 0.87 14.69 11.83
N TYR A 286 0.83 15.93 12.32
CA TYR A 286 1.94 16.60 12.97
C TYR A 286 1.62 16.88 14.43
N GLN A 287 2.62 16.91 15.29
CA GLN A 287 2.43 17.30 16.69
C GLN A 287 3.16 18.60 17.03
N VAL A 288 2.43 19.50 17.69
CA VAL A 288 2.88 20.83 18.10
C VAL A 288 2.70 20.98 19.60
N ARG A 289 3.78 21.35 20.30
CA ARG A 289 3.67 21.65 21.74
C ARG A 289 3.19 23.08 21.96
N LEU A 290 2.09 23.24 22.69
CA LEU A 290 1.58 24.55 23.13
C LEU A 290 1.67 24.69 24.65
N ARG A 291 1.92 25.91 25.11
CA ARG A 291 1.81 26.35 26.51
C ARG A 291 0.48 27.06 26.74
N PRO A 292 -0.01 27.14 28.00
CA PRO A 292 -1.21 27.89 28.31
C PRO A 292 -1.15 29.32 27.77
N GLY A 293 -2.20 29.73 27.06
CA GLY A 293 -2.29 31.04 26.43
C GLY A 293 -1.57 31.21 25.10
N GLU A 294 -0.66 30.30 24.69
CA GLU A 294 -0.04 30.38 23.35
C GLU A 294 -1.13 30.29 22.26
N ARG A 295 -1.00 31.16 21.25
CA ARG A 295 -1.85 31.16 20.08
C ARG A 295 -1.19 30.38 18.96
N LEU A 296 -1.85 29.34 18.48
CA LEU A 296 -1.55 28.58 17.27
C LEU A 296 -2.26 29.20 16.06
N VAL A 297 -1.55 29.39 14.96
CA VAL A 297 -2.12 29.74 13.65
C VAL A 297 -1.58 28.77 12.60
N LEU A 298 -2.49 28.16 11.86
CA LEU A 298 -2.23 27.23 10.78
C LEU A 298 -2.79 27.78 9.47
N SER A 299 -2.03 27.64 8.39
CA SER A 299 -2.51 27.89 7.03
C SER A 299 -2.13 26.69 6.17
N LEU A 300 -3.07 26.18 5.40
CA LEU A 300 -2.86 25.07 4.48
C LEU A 300 -3.19 25.54 3.07
N ARG A 301 -2.35 25.16 2.11
CA ARG A 301 -2.66 25.21 0.68
C ARG A 301 -2.41 23.84 0.08
N GLY A 302 -3.38 23.22 -0.56
CA GLY A 302 -3.24 21.87 -1.08
C GLY A 302 -4.34 21.53 -2.09
N PRO A 303 -4.51 20.25 -2.43
CA PRO A 303 -5.59 19.78 -3.28
C PRO A 303 -6.97 20.25 -2.78
N THR A 304 -7.93 20.37 -3.70
CA THR A 304 -9.33 20.64 -3.33
C THR A 304 -9.84 19.52 -2.43
N GLY A 305 -10.53 19.88 -1.34
CA GLY A 305 -11.00 18.92 -0.34
C GLY A 305 -10.05 18.70 0.84
N SER A 306 -8.82 19.24 0.81
CA SER A 306 -7.93 19.21 1.97
C SER A 306 -8.48 20.03 3.15
N LYS A 307 -8.43 19.47 4.36
CA LYS A 307 -8.88 20.09 5.61
C LYS A 307 -7.78 20.17 6.65
N LEU A 308 -7.85 21.19 7.51
CA LEU A 308 -7.09 21.25 8.76
C LEU A 308 -7.97 20.84 9.93
N ILE A 309 -7.51 19.87 10.71
CA ILE A 309 -8.16 19.42 11.94
C ILE A 309 -7.15 19.52 13.09
N LEU A 310 -7.58 20.07 14.22
CA LEU A 310 -6.78 20.16 15.43
C LEU A 310 -7.35 19.23 16.50
N TRP A 311 -6.48 18.43 17.11
CA TRP A 311 -6.82 17.44 18.13
C TRP A 311 -6.15 17.75 19.47
N GLN A 312 -6.79 17.31 20.56
CA GLN A 312 -6.34 17.50 21.93
C GLN A 312 -5.07 16.71 22.27
N PRO A 313 -4.32 17.13 23.32
CA PRO A 313 -3.27 16.31 23.90
C PRO A 313 -3.74 14.92 24.33
N GLY A 314 -2.85 13.93 24.19
CA GLY A 314 -3.14 12.52 24.51
C GLY A 314 -4.03 11.80 23.49
N THR A 315 -4.27 12.39 22.32
CA THR A 315 -4.90 11.69 21.18
C THR A 315 -3.92 10.66 20.62
N GLU A 316 -4.37 9.41 20.48
CA GLU A 316 -3.55 8.30 19.96
C GLU A 316 -3.91 7.90 18.54
N ARG A 317 -5.17 8.14 18.13
CA ARG A 317 -5.73 7.85 16.81
C ARG A 317 -6.48 9.08 16.29
N VAL A 318 -6.48 9.35 14.99
CA VAL A 318 -7.31 10.38 14.33
C VAL A 318 -8.33 9.79 13.35
N GLU A 319 -8.20 8.50 13.05
CA GLU A 319 -9.13 7.73 12.21
C GLU A 319 -10.03 6.82 13.06
N GLY A 320 -11.29 6.69 12.66
CA GLY A 320 -12.30 5.86 13.33
C GLY A 320 -13.60 6.61 13.66
N PHE A 321 -14.55 5.89 14.26
CA PHE A 321 -15.93 6.38 14.49
C PHE A 321 -16.36 6.42 15.97
N SER A 322 -15.43 6.32 16.92
CA SER A 322 -15.80 6.32 18.34
C SER A 322 -16.21 7.72 18.83
N ILE A 323 -17.18 7.77 19.74
CA ILE A 323 -17.62 9.02 20.38
C ILE A 323 -16.45 9.67 21.12
N ASP A 324 -15.60 8.87 21.76
CA ASP A 324 -14.41 9.37 22.48
C ASP A 324 -13.41 10.03 21.53
N LEU A 325 -13.24 9.49 20.31
CA LEU A 325 -12.40 10.11 19.30
C LEU A 325 -12.98 11.46 18.87
N GLN A 326 -14.28 11.52 18.56
CA GLN A 326 -14.93 12.78 18.17
C GLN A 326 -14.82 13.87 19.24
N ARG A 327 -14.85 13.50 20.53
CA ARG A 327 -14.67 14.45 21.66
C ARG A 327 -13.24 15.02 21.76
N ARG A 328 -12.24 14.34 21.19
CA ARG A 328 -10.84 14.80 21.16
C ARG A 328 -10.57 15.81 20.05
N GLN A 329 -11.43 15.89 19.04
CA GLN A 329 -11.33 16.90 18.00
C GLN A 329 -11.70 18.28 18.57
N ILE A 330 -10.81 19.26 18.43
CA ILE A 330 -11.02 20.63 18.92
C ILE A 330 -11.76 21.45 17.88
N VAL A 331 -11.24 21.48 16.66
CA VAL A 331 -11.77 22.30 15.58
C VAL A 331 -11.30 21.77 14.23
N GLN A 332 -12.14 21.93 13.21
CA GLN A 332 -11.82 21.72 11.81
C GLN A 332 -12.04 23.00 11.02
N SER A 333 -11.23 23.22 9.99
CA SER A 333 -11.39 24.33 9.06
C SER A 333 -12.67 24.17 8.22
N ARG A 334 -13.35 25.28 7.95
CA ARG A 334 -14.72 25.28 7.38
C ARG A 334 -14.77 25.48 5.87
N SER A 335 -13.68 25.89 5.23
CA SER A 335 -13.67 26.16 3.79
C SER A 335 -13.61 24.83 3.02
N HIS A 336 -14.15 24.80 1.81
CA HIS A 336 -14.05 23.67 0.85
C HIS A 336 -13.15 24.04 -0.32
N ARG A 337 -12.18 24.94 -0.10
CA ARG A 337 -11.30 25.45 -1.14
C ARG A 337 -9.88 24.92 -0.91
N ALA A 338 -9.03 25.07 -1.90
CA ALA A 338 -7.62 24.71 -1.83
C ALA A 338 -6.82 25.43 -0.72
N ALA A 339 -7.41 26.40 0.00
CA ALA A 339 -6.74 27.17 1.05
C ALA A 339 -7.56 27.19 2.34
N GLU A 340 -6.99 26.63 3.41
CA GLU A 340 -7.62 26.54 4.73
C GLU A 340 -6.83 27.33 5.77
N ARG A 341 -7.53 27.82 6.80
CA ARG A 341 -6.90 28.52 7.93
C ARG A 341 -7.57 28.17 9.24
N LEU A 342 -6.77 27.99 10.27
CA LEU A 342 -7.22 27.68 11.62
C LEU A 342 -6.42 28.50 12.63
N ALA A 343 -7.09 29.05 13.63
CA ALA A 343 -6.43 29.70 14.76
C ALA A 343 -7.01 29.16 16.06
N TYR A 344 -6.14 28.86 17.03
CA TYR A 344 -6.51 28.30 18.31
C TYR A 344 -5.66 28.93 19.42
N ARG A 345 -6.22 29.10 20.61
CA ARG A 345 -5.48 29.54 21.79
C ARG A 345 -5.59 28.46 22.86
N ALA A 346 -4.43 27.98 23.33
CA ALA A 346 -4.40 26.97 24.37
C ALA A 346 -5.01 27.51 25.68
N PRO A 347 -5.93 26.78 26.34
CA PRO A 347 -6.56 27.20 27.58
C PRO A 347 -5.57 27.19 28.76
N VAL A 348 -6.00 27.73 29.91
CA VAL A 348 -5.17 27.90 31.12
C VAL A 348 -4.61 26.58 31.68
N GLY A 349 -5.20 25.42 31.36
CA GLY A 349 -4.66 24.09 31.65
C GLY A 349 -4.25 23.27 30.41
N GLY A 350 -4.17 23.91 29.25
CA GLY A 350 -3.95 23.25 27.96
C GLY A 350 -2.48 23.08 27.57
N GLU A 351 -1.59 22.80 28.53
CA GLU A 351 -0.22 22.47 28.15
C GLU A 351 -0.17 21.06 27.54
N GLY A 352 0.47 20.90 26.38
CA GLY A 352 0.70 19.58 25.82
C GLY A 352 1.05 19.56 24.34
N TRP A 353 1.14 18.35 23.81
CA TRP A 353 1.30 18.07 22.39
C TRP A 353 -0.07 17.96 21.73
N TYR A 354 -0.44 18.99 20.97
CA TYR A 354 -1.63 18.98 20.13
C TYR A 354 -1.28 18.34 18.78
N PHE A 355 -2.27 17.74 18.12
CA PHE A 355 -2.07 17.13 16.81
C PHE A 355 -2.78 17.94 15.73
N VAL A 356 -2.02 18.30 14.71
CA VAL A 356 -2.47 18.99 13.50
C VAL A 356 -2.58 17.94 12.41
N GLN A 357 -3.80 17.66 11.99
CA GLN A 357 -4.08 16.77 10.88
C GLN A 357 -4.38 17.57 9.62
N VAL A 358 -3.71 17.21 8.53
CA VAL A 358 -4.09 17.50 7.16
C VAL A 358 -4.85 16.28 6.66
N LYS A 359 -6.09 16.44 6.20
CA LYS A 359 -6.90 15.33 5.69
C LYS A 359 -7.53 15.69 4.36
N LEU A 360 -7.37 14.84 3.35
CA LEU A 360 -8.05 15.00 2.06
C LEU A 360 -9.41 14.31 2.10
N GLN A 361 -10.51 15.06 2.02
CA GLN A 361 -11.86 14.50 2.19
C GLN A 361 -12.58 14.18 0.87
N GLU A 362 -11.98 14.54 -0.26
CA GLU A 362 -12.55 14.38 -1.60
C GLU A 362 -11.51 13.73 -2.52
N PRO A 363 -11.94 12.93 -3.52
CA PRO A 363 -11.02 12.31 -4.48
C PRO A 363 -10.07 13.32 -5.12
N GLY A 364 -8.78 13.02 -5.04
CA GLY A 364 -7.72 13.87 -5.53
C GLY A 364 -6.38 13.41 -4.97
N SER A 365 -5.31 14.07 -5.42
CA SER A 365 -3.97 13.88 -4.86
C SER A 365 -3.13 15.12 -5.17
N GLY A 366 -2.03 15.29 -4.46
CA GLY A 366 -1.02 16.26 -4.83
C GLY A 366 -0.30 16.88 -3.63
N PRO A 367 0.67 17.76 -3.91
CA PRO A 367 1.42 18.40 -2.86
C PRO A 367 0.56 19.41 -2.10
N TYR A 368 0.83 19.56 -0.81
CA TYR A 368 0.33 20.64 -0.01
C TYR A 368 1.47 21.39 0.69
N ARG A 369 1.16 22.60 1.15
CA ARG A 369 2.02 23.47 1.93
C ARG A 369 1.31 23.87 3.21
N LEU A 370 1.82 23.39 4.35
CA LEU A 370 1.34 23.71 5.69
C LEU A 370 2.27 24.73 6.35
N GLU A 371 1.74 25.91 6.65
CA GLU A 371 2.41 26.89 7.50
C GLU A 371 1.87 26.81 8.92
N PHE A 372 2.81 26.68 9.86
CA PHE A 372 2.53 26.70 11.28
C PHE A 372 3.23 27.91 11.92
N SER A 373 2.52 28.60 12.80
CA SER A 373 3.12 29.56 13.72
C SER A 373 2.48 29.51 15.11
N LYS A 374 3.29 29.75 16.15
CA LYS A 374 2.80 29.96 17.51
C LYS A 374 3.44 31.18 18.19
N SER A 375 2.66 31.86 19.01
CA SER A 375 3.02 33.12 19.70
C SER A 375 2.40 33.24 21.08
#